data_AF-A0A7U6YAD4-F1
#
_entry.id   AF-A0A7U6YAD4-F1
#
_cell.length_a   1.000
_cell.length_b   1.000
_cell.length_c   1.000
_cell.angle_alpha   90.00
_cell.angle_beta   90.00
_cell.angle_gamma   90.00
#
_symmetry.space_group_name_H-M   'P 1'
#
loop_
_entity.id
_entity.type
_entity.pdbx_description
1 polymer ?
#
loop_
_entity_poly.entity_id
_entity_poly.type
_entity_poly.pdbx_seq_one_letter_code
_entity_poly.pdbx_strand_id
1 'polypeptide(L)' 'MGCSIGVGLYPSDAEGAARLVEQADQAMYRAKQSGTGGIRMAGRELPDHRFRSEGI' A
#
# COMPACT_ATOMS: atom_id res chain seq x y z
N MET A 1 -2.00 -3.28 17.38
CA MET A 1 -1.46 -2.16 16.57
C MET A 1 -1.02 -2.73 15.22
N GLY A 2 -1.68 -2.35 14.12
CA GLY A 2 -1.33 -2.83 12.77
C GLY A 2 -0.52 -1.78 12.00
N CYS A 3 0.34 -2.21 11.07
CA CYS A 3 1.07 -1.33 10.15
C CYS A 3 0.39 -1.31 8.78
N SER A 4 0.25 -0.13 8.16
CA SER A 4 -0.25 0.03 6.79
C SER A 4 0.90 0.38 5.86
N ILE A 5 0.98 -0.30 4.72
CA ILE A 5 2.11 -0.18 3.78
C ILE A 5 1.54 0.10 2.38
N GLY A 6 2.15 1.06 1.68
CA GLY A 6 1.90 1.32 0.27
C GLY A 6 3.15 1.05 -0.56
N VAL A 7 2.98 0.42 -1.71
CA VAL A 7 4.08 -0.01 -2.58
C VAL A 7 3.87 0.54 -3.99
N GLY A 8 4.91 1.14 -4.58
CA GLY A 8 4.93 1.53 -5.98
C GLY A 8 6.05 0.82 -6.73
N LEU A 9 5.78 0.38 -7.96
CA LEU A 9 6.72 -0.29 -8.86
C LEU A 9 7.18 0.66 -9.98
N TYR A 10 8.47 0.97 -10.01
CA TYR A 10 9.08 1.60 -11.18
C TYR A 10 9.31 0.57 -12.30
N PRO A 11 9.10 0.91 -13.57
CA PRO A 11 8.49 2.16 -14.07
C PRO A 11 6.95 2.10 -14.15
N SER A 12 6.35 0.95 -13.84
CA SER A 12 4.91 0.66 -14.05
C SER A 12 3.96 1.68 -13.43
N ASP A 13 4.27 2.20 -12.25
CA ASP A 13 3.41 3.12 -11.50
C ASP A 13 3.86 4.59 -11.64
N ALA A 14 5.14 4.83 -11.94
CA ALA A 14 5.70 6.12 -12.31
C ALA A 14 7.15 5.99 -12.79
N GLU A 15 7.57 6.87 -13.71
CA GLU A 15 8.95 6.94 -14.21
C GLU A 15 9.86 7.89 -13.41
N GLY A 16 9.31 8.65 -12.45
CA GLY A 16 10.05 9.61 -11.64
C GLY A 16 9.92 9.31 -10.15
N ALA A 17 11.01 9.44 -9.40
CA ALA A 17 11.05 9.12 -7.97
C ALA A 17 9.97 9.86 -7.16
N ALA A 18 9.79 11.17 -7.39
CA ALA A 18 8.77 11.95 -6.69
C ALA A 18 7.35 11.41 -6.94
N ARG A 19 7.04 11.08 -8.20
CA ARG A 19 5.73 10.52 -8.56
C ARG A 19 5.57 9.09 -8.06
N LEU A 20 6.63 8.28 -8.03
CA LEU A 20 6.57 6.92 -7.49
C LEU A 20 6.26 6.93 -5.99
N VAL A 21 6.89 7.84 -5.24
CA VAL A 21 6.64 8.01 -3.81
C VAL A 21 5.21 8.50 -3.56
N GLU A 22 4.73 9.47 -4.34
CA GLU A 22 3.34 9.96 -4.24
C GLU A 22 2.33 8.82 -4.49
N GLN A 23 2.58 7.97 -5.47
CA GLN A 23 1.75 6.82 -5.77
C GLN A 23 1.74 5.79 -4.63
N ALA A 24 2.92 5.48 -4.07
CA ALA A 24 3.04 4.59 -2.91
C ALA A 24 2.34 5.17 -1.66
N ASP A 25 2.46 6.47 -1.40
CA ASP A 25 1.80 7.14 -0.28
C ASP A 25 0.28 7.11 -0.39
N GLN A 26 -0.26 7.35 -1.60
CA GLN A 26 -1.70 7.19 -1.87
C GLN A 26 -2.18 5.76 -1.62
N ALA A 27 -1.40 4.74 -2.03
CA ALA A 27 -1.72 3.35 -1.77
C ALA A 27 -1.72 3.02 -0.27
N MET A 28 -0.74 3.53 0.48
CA MET A 28 -0.68 3.39 1.94
C MET A 28 -1.89 4.08 2.61
N TYR A 29 -2.24 5.28 2.18
CA TYR A 29 -3.38 6.01 2.73
C TYR A 29 -4.69 5.25 2.51
N ARG A 30 -4.87 4.61 1.35
CA ARG A 30 -6.00 3.71 1.09
C ARG A 30 -5.96 2.48 2.00
N ALA A 31 -4.79 1.90 2.26
CA ALA A 31 -4.64 0.79 3.21
C ALA A 31 -5.06 1.20 4.64
N LYS A 32 -4.69 2.40 5.10
CA LYS A 32 -5.12 2.97 6.40
C LYS A 32 -6.64 3.13 6.47
N GLN A 33 -7.28 3.57 5.39
CA GLN A 33 -8.75 3.75 5.36
C GLN A 33 -9.52 2.44 5.40
N SER A 34 -8.94 1.31 4.96
CA SER A 34 -9.60 -0.01 5.03
C SER A 34 -9.58 -0.69 6.40
N GLY A 35 -8.93 -0.08 7.41
CA GLY A 35 -8.87 -0.59 8.79
C GLY A 35 -7.45 -0.76 9.31
N THR A 36 -7.30 -1.48 10.44
CA THR A 36 -5.99 -1.65 11.08
C THR A 36 -5.15 -2.69 10.36
N GLY A 37 -4.20 -2.21 9.56
CA GLY A 37 -3.13 -3.01 8.96
C GLY A 37 -3.43 -3.54 7.57
N GLY A 38 -2.44 -3.56 6.69
CA GLY A 38 -2.58 -4.06 5.32
C GLY A 38 -1.53 -3.51 4.36
N ILE A 39 -1.38 -4.17 3.22
CA ILE A 39 -0.48 -3.75 2.13
C ILE A 39 -1.34 -3.44 0.90
N ARG A 40 -1.06 -2.32 0.23
CA ARG A 40 -1.62 -2.02 -1.10
C ARG A 40 -0.56 -1.57 -2.09
N MET A 41 -0.81 -1.88 -3.36
CA MET A 41 0.03 -1.42 -4.46
C MET A 41 -0.59 -0.22 -5.16
N ALA A 42 0.25 0.68 -5.66
CA ALA A 42 -0.13 1.71 -6.59
C ALA A 42 -0.53 1.08 -7.93
N GLY A 43 -1.48 1.69 -8.64
CA GLY A 43 -1.86 1.28 -10.00
C GLY A 43 -2.58 -0.07 -10.16
N ARG A 44 -2.48 -1.00 -9.20
CA ARG A 44 -3.13 -2.31 -9.23
C ARG A 44 -4.08 -2.50 -8.07
N GLU A 45 -5.31 -2.86 -8.39
CA GLU A 45 -6.21 -3.44 -7.41
C GLU A 45 -5.79 -4.89 -7.18
N LEU A 46 -4.91 -5.09 -6.21
CA LEU A 46 -4.65 -6.41 -5.66
C LEU A 46 -5.68 -6.69 -4.55
N PRO A 47 -6.09 -7.96 -4.37
CA PRO A 47 -6.89 -8.34 -3.21
C PRO A 47 -6.19 -7.86 -1.94
N ASP A 48 -6.96 -7.26 -1.03
CA ASP A 48 -6.47 -6.74 0.24
C ASP A 48 -5.79 -7.85 1.05
N HIS A 49 -4.46 -7.89 1.03
CA HIS A 49 -3.67 -8.81 1.85
C HIS A 49 -3.54 -8.22 3.25
N ARG A 50 -4.53 -8.51 4.08
CA ARG A 50 -4.51 -8.16 5.50
C ARG A 50 -3.46 -9.01 6.22
N PHE A 51 -2.62 -8.35 7.00
CA PHE A 51 -1.82 -9.04 8.00
C PHE A 51 -2.79 -9.65 9.02
N ARG A 52 -3.11 -10.94 8.90
CA ARG A 52 -3.77 -11.69 9.97
C ARG A 52 -2.81 -11.72 11.15
N SER A 53 -3.04 -10.88 12.15
CA SER A 53 -2.51 -11.15 13.48
C SER A 53 -3.35 -12.27 14.08
N GLU A 54 -2.94 -13.52 13.87
CA GLU A 54 -3.39 -14.59 14.75
C GLU A 54 -2.81 -14.28 16.13
N GLY A 55 -3.70 -14.25 17.13
CA GLY A 55 -3.38 -13.83 18.48
C GLY A 55 -2.25 -14.67 19.08
N ILE A 56 -1.29 -13.96 19.67
CA ILE A 56 -0.43 -14.46 20.74
C ILE A 56 -1.17 -14.37 22.06
#